data_AF-A0A1Q9S469-F1
#
_entry.id   AF-A0A1Q9S469-F1
#
_cell.length_a   1.000
_cell.length_b   1.000
_cell.length_c   1.000
_cell.angle_alpha   90.00
_cell.angle_beta   90.00
_cell.angle_gamma   90.00
#
_symmetry.space_group_name_H-M   'P 1'
#
loop_
_entity.id
_entity.type
_entity.pdbx_description
1 polymer ?
#
loop_
_entity_poly.entity_id
_entity_poly.type
_entity_poly.pdbx_seq_one_letter_code
_entity_poly.pdbx_strand_id
1 'polypeptide(L)'
;MRAVHRPARPAVVLFGEMLDPEELGAARRLVSACDLFLAIGTSGRVAPASWLAPTARAAGAFCVNVDLHPDGPVDPAFHARVVGDAQDVLAEWAR
;
A
#
# COMPACT_ATOMS: atom_id res chain seq x y z
N MET A 1 -27.42 12.59 35.82
CA MET A 1 -26.10 12.17 35.32
C MET A 1 -25.71 13.11 34.19
N ARG A 2 -24.62 13.88 34.29
CA ARG A 2 -24.19 14.81 33.23
C ARG A 2 -23.42 14.04 32.18
N ALA A 3 -23.84 14.12 30.92
CA ALA A 3 -23.08 13.59 29.79
C ALA A 3 -21.75 14.35 29.69
N VAL A 4 -20.64 13.62 29.77
CA VAL A 4 -19.32 14.16 29.46
C VAL A 4 -19.21 14.18 27.94
N HIS A 5 -19.25 15.35 27.31
CA HIS A 5 -18.82 15.45 25.91
C HIS A 5 -17.29 15.31 25.89
N ARG A 6 -16.75 14.41 25.07
CA ARG A 6 -15.33 14.43 24.71
C ARG A 6 -15.25 14.93 23.28
N PRO A 7 -14.25 15.76 22.91
CA PRO A 7 -14.05 16.12 21.52
C PRO A 7 -13.85 14.84 20.69
N ALA A 8 -14.60 14.71 19.61
CA ALA A 8 -14.38 13.65 18.63
C ALA A 8 -13.11 13.98 17.83
N ARG A 9 -12.40 12.94 17.37
CA ARG A 9 -11.31 13.05 16.41
C ARG A 9 -11.64 12.20 15.18
N PRO A 10 -11.14 12.55 13.97
CA PRO A 10 -11.27 11.68 12.81
C PRO A 10 -10.62 10.32 13.08
N ALA A 11 -11.23 9.25 12.57
CA ALA A 11 -10.69 7.89 12.65
C ALA A 11 -9.60 7.68 11.57
N VAL A 12 -8.52 8.46 11.67
CA VAL A 12 -7.37 8.41 10.77
C VAL A 12 -6.09 8.26 11.59
N VAL A 13 -5.03 7.79 10.93
CA VAL A 13 -3.68 7.81 11.49
C VAL A 13 -2.95 9.03 10.96
N LEU A 14 -2.57 9.93 11.86
CA LEU A 14 -1.79 11.12 11.53
C LEU A 14 -0.29 10.78 11.47
N PHE A 15 0.51 11.67 10.86
CA PHE A 15 1.96 11.51 10.88
C PHE A 15 2.49 11.44 12.32
N GLY A 16 3.32 10.44 12.59
CA GLY A 16 3.85 10.16 13.93
C GLY A 16 2.93 9.32 14.82
N GLU A 17 1.69 9.06 14.41
CA GLU A 17 0.84 8.07 15.08
C GLU A 17 1.18 6.65 14.59
N MET A 18 1.03 5.69 15.49
CA MET A 18 1.18 4.27 15.16
C MET A 18 -0.08 3.79 14.42
N LEU A 19 0.12 3.01 13.36
CA LEU A 19 -0.95 2.16 12.83
C LEU A 19 -1.36 1.14 13.89
N ASP A 20 -2.58 0.63 13.76
CA ASP A 20 -3.03 -0.53 14.53
C ASP A 20 -2.07 -1.72 14.28
N PRO A 21 -1.42 -2.28 15.33
CA PRO A 21 -0.47 -3.38 15.17
C PRO A 21 -1.10 -4.66 14.62
N GLU A 22 -2.38 -4.91 14.90
CA GLU A 22 -3.09 -6.09 14.43
C GLU A 22 -3.32 -6.01 12.92
N GLU A 23 -3.83 -4.85 12.45
CA GLU A 23 -4.07 -4.57 11.04
C GLU A 23 -2.76 -4.59 10.23
N LEU A 24 -1.71 -3.94 10.75
CA LEU A 24 -0.40 -3.97 10.09
C LEU A 24 0.19 -5.38 10.07
N GLY A 25 -0.01 -6.16 11.13
CA GLY A 25 0.39 -7.56 11.20
C GLY A 25 -0.37 -8.45 10.21
N ALA A 26 -1.68 -8.22 10.05
CA ALA A 26 -2.51 -8.92 9.08
C ALA A 26 -2.08 -8.61 7.64
N ALA A 27 -1.86 -7.34 7.31
CA ALA A 27 -1.35 -6.94 5.99
C ALA A 27 -0.02 -7.61 5.67
N ARG A 28 0.93 -7.62 6.62
CA ARG A 28 2.22 -8.29 6.47
C ARG A 28 2.08 -9.79 6.18
N ARG A 29 1.23 -10.50 6.93
CA ARG A 29 0.99 -11.93 6.70
C ARG A 29 0.43 -12.21 5.31
N LEU A 30 -0.51 -11.39 4.85
CA LEU A 30 -1.11 -11.54 3.51
C LEU A 30 -0.07 -11.32 2.41
N VAL A 31 0.73 -10.25 2.49
CA VAL A 31 1.72 -9.96 1.45
C VAL A 31 2.91 -10.92 1.47
N SER A 32 3.22 -11.55 2.62
CA SER A 32 4.23 -12.60 2.70
C SER A 32 3.77 -13.94 2.12
N ALA A 33 2.48 -14.10 1.82
CA ALA A 33 1.91 -15.34 1.30
C ALA A 33 1.31 -15.19 -0.10
N CYS A 34 1.41 -14.00 -0.72
CA CYS A 34 0.85 -13.79 -2.05
C CYS A 34 1.84 -14.17 -3.15
N ASP A 35 1.31 -14.61 -4.30
CA ASP A 35 2.10 -14.86 -5.50
C ASP A 35 2.25 -13.59 -6.37
N LEU A 36 1.33 -12.63 -6.20
CA LEU A 36 1.26 -11.35 -6.90
C LEU A 36 0.96 -10.22 -5.92
N PHE A 37 1.72 -9.13 -6.00
CA PHE A 37 1.50 -7.89 -5.27
C PHE A 37 1.38 -6.70 -6.24
N LEU A 38 0.30 -5.94 -6.12
CA LEU A 38 0.06 -4.73 -6.92
C LEU A 38 0.05 -3.49 -6.00
N ALA A 39 0.97 -2.55 -6.23
CA ALA A 39 0.90 -1.20 -5.66
C ALA A 39 0.26 -0.24 -6.67
N ILE A 40 -0.91 0.31 -6.37
CA ILE A 40 -1.70 1.08 -7.33
C ILE A 40 -1.90 2.49 -6.79
N GLY A 41 -1.52 3.50 -7.57
CA GLY A 41 -1.77 4.91 -7.22
C GLY A 41 -1.05 5.39 -5.96
N THR A 42 0.10 4.78 -5.62
CA THR A 42 0.93 5.16 -4.48
C THR A 42 2.34 5.50 -4.93
N SER A 43 2.93 6.55 -4.34
CA SER A 43 4.32 6.92 -4.58
C SER A 43 5.33 5.96 -3.95
N GLY A 44 4.88 5.05 -3.08
CA GLY A 44 5.75 4.10 -2.38
C GLY A 44 6.66 4.73 -1.32
N ARG A 45 6.39 5.95 -0.86
CA ARG A 45 7.31 6.70 0.04
C ARG A 45 6.98 6.62 1.53
N VAL A 46 5.70 6.49 1.90
CA VAL A 46 5.27 6.62 3.31
C VAL A 46 5.28 5.27 4.02
N ALA A 47 6.15 5.17 5.02
CA ALA A 47 6.21 4.01 5.92
C ALA A 47 5.06 4.05 6.95
N PRO A 48 4.57 2.89 7.41
CA PRO A 48 5.05 1.55 7.10
C PRO A 48 4.42 0.91 5.84
N ALA A 49 3.45 1.55 5.19
CA ALA A 49 2.77 0.97 4.03
C ALA A 49 3.71 0.70 2.85
N SER A 50 4.71 1.56 2.63
CA SER A 50 5.74 1.36 1.61
C SER A 50 6.57 0.08 1.79
N TRP A 51 6.61 -0.50 2.99
CA TRP A 51 7.36 -1.74 3.24
C TRP A 51 6.65 -3.01 2.76
N LEU A 52 5.39 -2.92 2.37
CA LEU A 52 4.63 -4.10 1.90
C LEU A 52 5.18 -4.66 0.58
N ALA A 53 5.55 -3.81 -0.38
CA ALA A 53 6.15 -4.28 -1.64
C ALA A 53 7.49 -5.00 -1.43
N PRO A 54 8.47 -4.45 -0.67
CA PRO A 54 9.68 -5.18 -0.29
C PRO A 54 9.39 -6.51 0.43
N THR A 55 8.38 -6.54 1.30
CA THR A 55 8.00 -7.76 2.03
C THR A 55 7.47 -8.85 1.09
N ALA A 56 6.59 -8.49 0.15
CA ALA A 56 6.07 -9.41 -0.86
C ALA A 56 7.20 -9.91 -1.79
N ARG A 57 8.05 -8.99 -2.26
CA ARG A 57 9.21 -9.29 -3.10
C ARG A 57 10.15 -10.30 -2.45
N ALA A 58 10.45 -10.11 -1.16
CA ALA A 58 11.31 -11.00 -0.40
C ALA A 58 10.68 -12.38 -0.15
N ALA A 59 9.35 -12.46 -0.09
CA ALA A 59 8.61 -13.71 0.00
C ALA A 59 8.45 -14.45 -1.35
N GLY A 60 8.90 -13.85 -2.46
CA GLY A 60 8.89 -14.45 -3.79
C GLY A 60 7.73 -14.00 -4.68
N ALA A 61 6.88 -13.08 -4.22
CA ALA A 61 5.78 -12.57 -5.03
C ALA A 61 6.27 -11.79 -6.25
N PHE A 62 5.59 -11.93 -7.39
CA PHE A 62 5.74 -10.99 -8.49
C PHE A 62 5.13 -9.64 -8.09
N CYS A 63 5.88 -8.56 -8.24
CA CYS A 63 5.51 -7.25 -7.69
C CYS A 63 5.44 -6.22 -8.80
N VAL A 64 4.30 -5.54 -8.93
CA VAL A 64 4.07 -4.52 -9.97
C VAL A 64 3.61 -3.23 -9.31
N ASN A 65 4.15 -2.10 -9.76
CA ASN A 65 3.61 -0.79 -9.42
C ASN A 65 2.84 -0.19 -10.60
N VAL A 66 1.62 0.29 -10.37
CA VAL A 66 0.81 1.05 -11.33
C VAL A 66 0.80 2.50 -10.87
N ASP A 67 1.39 3.38 -11.66
CA ASP A 67 1.60 4.78 -11.30
C ASP A 67 1.30 5.68 -12.50
N LEU A 68 0.50 6.72 -12.26
CA LEU A 68 0.11 7.69 -13.29
C LEU A 68 1.28 8.63 -13.63
N HIS A 69 2.12 8.97 -12.64
CA HIS A 69 3.21 9.92 -12.81
C HIS A 69 4.44 9.49 -12.02
N PRO A 70 5.17 8.47 -12.50
CA PRO A 70 6.32 7.96 -11.77
C PRO A 70 7.47 8.96 -11.72
N ASP A 71 7.96 9.19 -10.51
CA ASP A 71 9.17 9.97 -10.26
C ASP A 71 10.39 9.04 -10.16
N GLY A 72 11.38 9.25 -11.02
CA GLY A 72 12.68 8.58 -10.92
C GLY A 72 12.66 7.08 -11.29
N PRO A 73 13.72 6.34 -10.96
CA PRO A 73 13.86 4.94 -11.35
C PRO A 73 12.80 4.04 -10.70
N VAL A 74 12.63 2.83 -11.24
CA VAL A 74 11.79 1.81 -10.64
C VAL A 74 12.41 1.35 -9.32
N ASP A 75 11.62 1.34 -8.25
CA ASP A 75 12.05 0.80 -6.96
C ASP A 75 12.35 -0.71 -7.12
N PRO A 76 13.53 -1.21 -6.69
CA PRO A 76 13.91 -2.62 -6.79
C PRO A 76 12.92 -3.62 -6.17
N ALA A 77 12.03 -3.15 -5.30
CA ALA A 77 10.92 -3.93 -4.77
C ALA A 77 9.91 -4.37 -5.86
N PHE A 78 9.90 -3.73 -7.04
CA PHE A 78 9.01 -4.06 -8.14
C PHE A 78 9.76 -4.70 -9.30
N HIS A 79 9.15 -5.73 -9.89
CA HIS A 79 9.62 -6.36 -11.13
C HIS A 79 9.25 -5.55 -12.35
N ALA A 80 8.10 -4.86 -12.29
CA ALA A 80 7.59 -4.05 -13.37
C ALA A 80 6.91 -2.79 -12.85
N ARG A 81 6.98 -1.74 -13.67
CA ARG A 81 6.22 -0.51 -13.52
C ARG A 81 5.29 -0.37 -14.71
N VAL A 82 4.02 -0.12 -14.44
CA VAL A 82 3.00 0.20 -15.44
C VAL A 82 2.67 1.67 -15.29
N VAL A 83 2.82 2.43 -16.37
CA VAL A 83 2.56 3.87 -16.38
C VAL A 83 1.20 4.11 -17.02
N GLY A 84 0.27 4.67 -16.27
CA GLY A 84 -1.08 4.94 -16.76
C GLY A 84 -2.08 5.19 -15.64
N ASP A 85 -3.27 5.64 -16.04
CA ASP A 85 -4.40 5.75 -15.12
C ASP A 85 -4.83 4.35 -14.66
N ALA A 86 -4.93 4.16 -13.34
CA ALA A 86 -5.30 2.87 -12.77
C ALA A 86 -6.71 2.45 -13.20
N GLN A 87 -7.62 3.38 -13.47
CA GLN A 87 -8.97 3.07 -13.94
C GLN A 87 -8.92 2.42 -15.33
N ASP A 88 -8.06 2.91 -16.23
CA ASP A 88 -7.90 2.36 -17.57
C ASP A 88 -7.13 1.03 -17.54
N VAL A 89 -5.99 1.00 -16.85
CA VAL A 89 -5.10 -0.17 -16.77
C VAL A 89 -5.82 -1.36 -16.15
N LEU A 90 -6.49 -1.18 -15.02
CA LEU A 90 -7.17 -2.28 -14.34
C LEU A 90 -8.43 -2.73 -15.08
N ALA A 91 -9.14 -1.81 -15.74
CA ALA A 91 -10.28 -2.17 -16.57
C ALA A 91 -9.86 -2.99 -17.80
N GLU A 92 -8.65 -2.77 -18.33
CA GLU A 92 -8.08 -3.60 -19.40
C GLU A 92 -7.74 -5.01 -18.89
N TRP A 93 -7.12 -5.13 -17.72
CA TRP A 93 -6.71 -6.43 -17.15
C TRP A 93 -7.86 -7.31 -16.68
N ALA A 94 -9.00 -6.70 -16.34
CA ALA A 94 -10.19 -7.42 -15.89
C ALA A 94 -11.05 -7.99 -17.04
N ARG A 95 -10.65 -7.80 -18.30
CA ARG A 95 -11.31 -8.36 -19.49
C ARG A 95 -10.95 -9.83 -19.69
#